data_AF-A0A3D0Y5D4-F1
#
_entry.id   AF-A0A3D0Y5D4-F1
#
_cell.length_a   1.000
_cell.length_b   1.000
_cell.length_c   1.000
_cell.angle_alpha   90.00
_cell.angle_beta   90.00
_cell.angle_gamma   90.00
#
_symmetry.space_group_name_H-M   'P 1'
#
loop_
_entity.id
_entity.type
_entity.pdbx_description
1 polymer ?
#
loop_
_entity_poly.entity_id
_entity_poly.type
_entity_poly.pdbx_seq_one_letter_code
_entity_poly.pdbx_strand_id
1 'polypeptide(L)'
;MSELFLPLHFLVLAFVAWNVFHADHLGFSWIRGKVAMLDTTTVKKYHNRTWIGLILMILTGLVLFWPTREYLFTRPQFFIKMGFVVALFINSFVIGLLSKISTTKTYASLTFSQKLPLIISGGVSTISWLGATVMALFLEQE
;
A
#
# COMPACT_ATOMS: atom_id res chain seq x y z
N MET A 1 -8.67 -25.56 2.45
CA MET A 1 -7.99 -24.37 2.98
C MET A 1 -8.14 -23.16 2.07
N SER A 2 -7.89 -23.30 0.75
CA SER A 2 -8.11 -22.24 -0.24
C SER A 2 -9.51 -21.62 -0.18
N GLU A 3 -10.57 -22.42 -0.03
CA GLU A 3 -11.97 -21.95 0.02
C GLU A 3 -12.27 -20.94 1.15
N LEU A 4 -11.50 -20.97 2.24
CA LEU A 4 -11.64 -20.02 3.34
C LEU A 4 -10.66 -18.84 3.20
N PHE A 5 -9.41 -19.14 2.88
CA PHE A 5 -8.34 -18.13 2.88
C PHE A 5 -8.36 -17.22 1.66
N LEU A 6 -8.89 -17.67 0.51
CA LEU A 6 -8.98 -16.83 -0.68
C LEU A 6 -10.03 -15.72 -0.51
N PRO A 7 -11.29 -15.99 -0.10
CA PRO A 7 -12.22 -14.92 0.26
C PRO A 7 -11.68 -14.00 1.36
N LEU A 8 -11.04 -14.57 2.39
CA LEU A 8 -10.42 -13.77 3.44
C LEU A 8 -9.32 -12.85 2.90
N HIS A 9 -8.45 -13.33 2.01
CA HIS A 9 -7.41 -12.54 1.37
C HIS A 9 -8.02 -11.38 0.56
N PHE A 10 -9.10 -11.62 -0.18
CA PHE A 10 -9.81 -10.56 -0.90
C PHE A 10 -10.54 -9.57 0.03
N LEU A 11 -11.10 -10.03 1.15
CA LEU A 11 -11.68 -9.13 2.16
C LEU A 11 -10.61 -8.23 2.78
N VAL A 12 -9.43 -8.77 3.08
CA VAL A 12 -8.29 -7.99 3.56
C VAL A 12 -7.81 -7.01 2.48
N LEU A 13 -7.74 -7.44 1.22
CA LEU A 13 -7.39 -6.55 0.10
C LEU A 13 -8.38 -5.39 -0.03
N ALA A 14 -9.68 -5.67 0.02
CA ALA A 14 -10.73 -4.65 -0.01
C ALA A 14 -10.62 -3.69 1.17
N PHE A 15 -10.35 -4.21 2.37
CA PHE A 15 -10.10 -3.40 3.56
C PHE A 15 -8.89 -2.48 3.38
N VAL A 16 -7.77 -2.98 2.86
CA VAL A 16 -6.58 -2.15 2.60
C VAL A 16 -6.87 -1.09 1.53
N ALA A 17 -7.46 -1.50 0.41
CA ALA A 17 -7.80 -0.62 -0.70
C ALA A 17 -8.70 0.54 -0.23
N TRP A 18 -9.69 0.25 0.62
CA TRP A 18 -10.55 1.25 1.23
C TRP A 18 -9.76 2.26 2.07
N ASN A 19 -8.88 1.78 2.95
CA ASN A 19 -8.07 2.68 3.80
C ASN A 19 -7.08 3.52 2.98
N VAL A 20 -6.45 2.93 1.96
CA VAL A 20 -5.55 3.63 1.04
C VAL A 20 -6.31 4.70 0.27
N PHE A 21 -7.47 4.37 -0.31
CA PHE A 21 -8.29 5.33 -1.05
C PHE A 21 -8.67 6.56 -0.21
N HIS A 22 -9.10 6.34 1.04
CA HIS A 22 -9.41 7.45 1.95
C HIS A 22 -8.18 8.25 2.38
N ALA A 23 -7.05 7.58 2.65
CA ALA A 23 -5.80 8.26 2.97
C ALA A 23 -5.31 9.13 1.81
N ASP A 24 -5.38 8.62 0.59
CA ASP A 24 -4.99 9.34 -0.63
C ASP A 24 -5.92 10.53 -0.86
N HIS A 25 -7.22 10.38 -0.64
CA HIS A 25 -8.16 11.51 -0.74
C HIS A 25 -7.79 12.66 0.21
N LEU A 26 -7.39 12.34 1.45
CA LEU A 26 -6.90 13.33 2.41
C LEU A 26 -5.58 13.95 1.92
N GLY A 27 -4.62 13.13 1.48
CA GLY A 27 -3.34 13.58 0.93
C GLY A 27 -3.52 14.53 -0.25
N PHE A 28 -4.36 14.18 -1.22
CA PHE A 28 -4.68 15.03 -2.37
C PHE A 28 -5.41 16.31 -1.99
N SER A 29 -6.24 16.29 -0.95
CA SER A 29 -6.90 17.50 -0.45
C SER A 29 -5.88 18.46 0.17
N TRP A 30 -4.89 17.94 0.89
CA TRP A 30 -3.79 18.73 1.43
C TRP A 30 -2.85 19.26 0.33
N ILE A 31 -2.47 18.42 -0.64
CA ILE A 31 -1.62 18.84 -1.78
C ILE A 31 -2.28 19.96 -2.58
N ARG A 32 -3.61 19.88 -2.80
CA ARG A 32 -4.38 20.92 -3.50
C ARG A 32 -4.64 22.17 -2.65
N GLY A 33 -4.19 22.20 -1.39
CA GLY A 33 -4.43 23.32 -0.48
C GLY A 33 -5.89 23.46 -0.01
N LYS A 34 -6.75 22.45 -0.22
CA LYS A 34 -8.14 22.46 0.28
C LYS A 34 -8.20 22.37 1.80
N VAL A 35 -7.18 21.75 2.40
CA VAL A 35 -6.95 21.69 3.84
C VAL A 35 -5.52 22.13 4.12
N ALA A 36 -5.35 23.02 5.10
CA ALA A 36 -4.04 23.57 5.44
C ALA A 36 -3.12 22.50 6.05
N MET A 37 -3.64 21.71 7.00
CA MET A 37 -2.92 20.61 7.65
C MET A 37 -3.89 19.45 7.85
N LEU A 38 -3.37 18.24 7.85
CA LEU A 38 -4.15 17.04 8.14
C LEU A 38 -4.26 16.81 9.65
N ASP A 39 -5.40 16.28 10.08
CA ASP A 39 -5.58 15.84 11.46
C ASP A 39 -4.67 14.65 11.78
N THR A 40 -3.88 14.78 12.85
CA THR A 40 -2.88 13.77 13.25
C THR A 40 -3.55 12.45 13.62
N THR A 41 -4.70 12.50 14.29
CA THR A 41 -5.42 11.29 14.73
C THR A 41 -5.93 10.50 13.53
N THR A 42 -6.48 11.19 12.54
CA THR A 42 -6.99 10.62 11.29
C THR A 42 -5.86 10.02 10.45
N VAL A 43 -4.75 10.74 10.29
CA VAL A 43 -3.58 10.22 9.55
C VAL A 43 -3.02 8.95 10.23
N LYS A 44 -2.84 8.97 11.55
CA LYS A 44 -2.39 7.78 12.31
C LYS A 44 -3.37 6.61 12.19
N LYS A 45 -4.67 6.87 12.25
CA LYS A 45 -5.72 5.86 12.10
C LYS A 45 -5.61 5.15 10.75
N TYR A 46 -5.54 5.87 9.64
CA TYR A 46 -5.42 5.26 8.33
C TYR A 46 -4.07 4.56 8.14
N HIS A 47 -2.97 5.17 8.59
CA HIS A 47 -1.66 4.55 8.55
C HIS A 47 -1.63 3.19 9.29
N ASN A 48 -2.13 3.15 10.53
CA ASN A 48 -2.17 1.92 11.33
C ASN A 48 -3.09 0.87 10.70
N ARG A 49 -4.25 1.26 10.17
CA ARG A 49 -5.17 0.34 9.49
C ARG A 49 -4.56 -0.25 8.21
N THR A 50 -3.90 0.57 7.40
CA THR A 50 -3.18 0.10 6.22
C THR A 50 -2.05 -0.84 6.62
N TRP A 51 -1.33 -0.56 7.71
CA TRP A 51 -0.29 -1.44 8.25
C TRP A 51 -0.84 -2.81 8.68
N ILE A 52 -1.92 -2.82 9.47
CA ILE A 52 -2.61 -4.04 9.88
C ILE A 52 -3.05 -4.84 8.65
N GLY A 53 -3.68 -4.16 7.69
CA GLY A 53 -4.13 -4.82 6.47
C GLY A 53 -2.98 -5.35 5.60
N LEU A 54 -1.85 -4.64 5.49
CA LEU A 54 -0.65 -5.13 4.79
C LEU A 54 -0.08 -6.39 5.46
N ILE A 55 0.01 -6.41 6.80
CA ILE A 55 0.43 -7.62 7.54
C ILE A 55 -0.53 -8.77 7.24
N LEU A 56 -1.83 -8.54 7.35
CA LEU A 56 -2.84 -9.56 7.06
C LEU A 56 -2.78 -10.04 5.61
N MET A 57 -2.51 -9.16 4.64
CA MET A 57 -2.31 -9.52 3.23
C MET A 57 -1.12 -10.46 3.07
N ILE A 58 0.00 -10.18 3.74
CA ILE A 58 1.18 -11.04 3.72
C ILE A 58 0.86 -12.40 4.35
N LEU A 59 0.25 -12.42 5.54
CA LEU A 59 -0.07 -13.67 6.24
C LEU A 59 -1.04 -14.55 5.44
N THR A 60 -2.14 -13.99 4.96
CA THR A 60 -3.11 -14.73 4.14
C THR A 60 -2.51 -15.15 2.80
N GLY A 61 -1.67 -14.30 2.19
CA GLY A 61 -0.93 -14.63 0.98
C GLY A 61 0.06 -15.78 1.17
N LEU A 62 0.77 -15.84 2.30
CA LEU A 62 1.67 -16.95 2.65
C LEU A 62 0.92 -18.27 2.81
N VAL A 63 -0.26 -18.25 3.42
CA VAL A 63 -1.12 -19.44 3.54
C VAL A 63 -1.59 -19.92 2.16
N LEU A 64 -1.96 -19.01 1.26
CA LEU A 64 -2.35 -19.34 -0.12
C LEU A 64 -1.16 -19.81 -0.97
N PHE A 65 0.04 -19.26 -0.72
CA PHE A 65 1.27 -19.64 -1.38
C PHE A 65 1.74 -21.05 -1.02
N TRP A 66 1.61 -21.45 0.25
CA TRP A 66 2.17 -22.71 0.76
C TRP A 66 1.81 -23.97 -0.05
N PRO A 67 0.54 -24.23 -0.42
CA PRO A 67 0.17 -25.41 -1.19
C PRO A 67 0.64 -25.36 -2.66
N THR A 68 0.84 -24.17 -3.24
CA THR A 68 1.20 -23.98 -4.66
C THR A 68 2.62 -23.46 -4.84
N ARG A 69 3.45 -23.53 -3.81
CA ARG A 69 4.80 -22.91 -3.78
C ARG A 69 5.71 -23.41 -4.90
N GLU A 70 5.67 -24.70 -5.21
CA GLU A 70 6.51 -25.31 -6.24
C GLU A 70 6.18 -24.74 -7.61
N TYR A 71 4.89 -24.64 -7.93
CA TYR A 71 4.40 -23.95 -9.13
C TYR A 71 4.82 -22.48 -9.15
N LEU A 72 4.55 -21.74 -8.07
CA LEU A 72 4.79 -20.30 -8.02
C LEU A 72 6.28 -19.94 -8.15
N PHE A 73 7.19 -20.78 -7.64
CA PHE A 73 8.63 -20.58 -7.81
C PHE A 73 9.14 -20.80 -9.23
N THR A 74 8.36 -21.41 -10.13
CA THR A 74 8.69 -21.50 -11.55
C THR A 74 8.27 -20.26 -12.34
N ARG A 75 7.44 -19.38 -11.74
CA ARG A 75 6.79 -18.28 -12.45
C ARG A 75 7.49 -16.94 -12.18
N PRO A 76 8.11 -16.29 -13.19
CA PRO A 76 8.72 -14.97 -13.04
C PRO A 76 7.75 -13.91 -12.48
N GLN A 77 6.48 -13.99 -12.85
CA GLN A 77 5.42 -13.09 -12.41
C GLN A 77 5.26 -13.10 -10.89
N PHE A 78 5.47 -14.26 -10.24
CA PHE A 78 5.43 -14.36 -8.78
C PHE A 78 6.54 -13.55 -8.12
N PHE A 79 7.78 -13.65 -8.62
CA PHE A 79 8.91 -12.88 -8.06
C PHE A 79 8.72 -11.37 -8.26
N ILE A 80 8.24 -10.95 -9.42
CA ILE A 80 7.94 -9.54 -9.69
C ILE A 80 6.85 -9.03 -8.73
N LYS A 81 5.76 -9.79 -8.56
CA LYS A 81 4.69 -9.50 -7.57
C LYS A 81 5.26 -9.35 -6.17
N MET A 82 6.12 -10.27 -5.73
CA MET A 82 6.75 -10.22 -4.41
C MET A 82 7.67 -9.01 -4.26
N GLY A 83 8.37 -8.60 -5.32
CA GLY A 83 9.13 -7.34 -5.35
C GLY A 83 8.26 -6.12 -5.05
N PHE A 84 7.07 -6.03 -5.65
CA PHE A 84 6.11 -4.97 -5.35
C PHE A 84 5.57 -5.05 -3.91
N VAL A 85 5.30 -6.25 -3.39
CA VAL A 85 4.88 -6.42 -1.99
C VAL A 85 5.96 -5.94 -1.02
N VAL A 86 7.23 -6.26 -1.28
CA VAL A 86 8.36 -5.77 -0.49
C VAL A 86 8.48 -4.25 -0.59
N ALA A 87 8.33 -3.68 -1.78
CA ALA A 87 8.34 -2.24 -1.99
C ALA A 87 7.22 -1.53 -1.20
N LEU A 88 5.98 -2.07 -1.20
CA LEU A 88 4.87 -1.57 -0.39
C LEU A 88 5.18 -1.64 1.10
N PHE A 89 5.73 -2.75 1.56
CA PHE A 89 6.08 -2.94 2.96
C PHE A 89 7.13 -1.92 3.42
N ILE A 90 8.22 -1.74 2.67
CA ILE A 90 9.26 -0.75 2.98
C ILE A 90 8.69 0.67 2.90
N ASN A 91 7.92 0.99 1.84
CA ASN A 91 7.33 2.31 1.65
C ASN A 91 6.34 2.66 2.76
N SER A 92 5.69 1.67 3.39
CA SER A 92 4.81 1.93 4.53
C SER A 92 5.56 2.62 5.69
N PHE A 93 6.81 2.25 5.98
CA PHE A 93 7.63 2.94 6.98
C PHE A 93 7.95 4.37 6.55
N VAL A 94 8.30 4.57 5.28
CA VAL A 94 8.59 5.89 4.71
C VAL A 94 7.39 6.82 4.83
N ILE A 95 6.18 6.34 4.50
CA ILE A 95 4.92 7.08 4.68
C ILE A 95 4.71 7.44 6.16
N GLY A 96 5.01 6.54 7.08
CA GLY A 96 4.94 6.82 8.53
C GLY A 96 5.80 8.01 8.94
N LEU A 97 7.01 8.12 8.38
CA LEU A 97 7.92 9.25 8.63
C LEU A 97 7.44 10.53 7.96
N LEU A 98 7.09 10.45 6.67
CA LEU A 98 6.70 11.60 5.86
C LEU A 98 5.35 12.20 6.26
N SER A 99 4.42 11.39 6.78
CA SER A 99 3.09 11.85 7.17
C SER A 99 3.11 12.92 8.28
N LYS A 100 4.17 12.97 9.09
CA LYS A 100 4.41 14.06 10.07
C LYS A 100 4.47 15.45 9.42
N ILE A 101 4.93 15.56 8.16
CA ILE A 101 4.98 16.82 7.43
C ILE A 101 3.57 17.33 7.17
N SER A 102 2.68 16.44 6.71
CA SER A 102 1.29 16.80 6.36
C SER A 102 0.44 17.24 7.55
N THR A 103 0.84 16.88 8.77
CA THR A 103 0.12 17.20 10.01
C THR A 103 0.66 18.46 10.72
N THR A 104 1.81 18.98 10.27
CA THR A 104 2.50 20.12 10.93
C THR A 104 2.73 21.31 10.00
N LYS A 105 2.61 21.12 8.68
CA LYS A 105 2.90 22.15 7.67
C LYS A 105 1.87 22.15 6.55
N THR A 106 1.68 23.32 5.97
CA THR A 106 0.90 23.45 4.73
C THR A 106 1.71 23.03 3.53
N TYR A 107 1.08 22.42 2.53
CA TYR A 107 1.79 21.97 1.32
C TYR A 107 2.47 23.13 0.57
N ALA A 108 1.84 24.31 0.54
CA ALA A 108 2.37 25.52 -0.09
C ALA A 108 3.69 25.97 0.55
N SER A 109 3.86 25.79 1.86
CA SER A 109 5.05 26.17 2.60
C SER A 109 6.25 25.22 2.43
N LEU A 110 6.07 24.08 1.76
CA LEU A 110 7.12 23.07 1.63
C LEU A 110 8.14 23.44 0.55
N THR A 111 9.40 23.19 0.84
CA THR A 111 10.49 23.28 -0.14
C THR A 111 10.45 22.07 -1.09
N PHE A 112 11.15 22.17 -2.23
CA PHE A 112 11.25 21.07 -3.18
C PHE A 112 11.79 19.78 -2.53
N SER A 113 12.81 19.90 -1.68
CA SER A 113 13.39 18.75 -0.95
C SER A 113 12.43 18.08 0.02
N GLN A 114 11.36 18.76 0.46
CA GLN A 114 10.29 18.17 1.27
C GLN A 114 9.17 17.58 0.40
N LYS A 115 8.88 18.19 -0.75
CA LYS A 115 7.85 17.72 -1.69
C LYS A 115 8.28 16.46 -2.44
N LEU A 116 9.55 16.39 -2.86
CA LEU A 116 10.04 15.30 -3.69
C LEU A 116 9.89 13.91 -3.04
N PRO A 117 10.29 13.68 -1.76
CA PRO A 117 10.07 12.40 -1.10
C PRO A 117 8.60 12.01 -0.98
N LEU A 118 7.69 12.98 -0.76
CA LEU A 118 6.24 12.74 -0.71
C LEU A 118 5.72 12.20 -2.05
N ILE A 119 6.14 12.83 -3.15
CA ILE A 119 5.73 12.44 -4.51
C ILE A 119 6.31 11.06 -4.86
N ILE A 120 7.60 10.83 -4.59
CA ILE A 120 8.25 9.54 -4.85
C ILE A 120 7.57 8.43 -4.05
N SER A 121 7.33 8.64 -2.75
CA SER A 121 6.68 7.65 -1.89
C SER A 121 5.25 7.35 -2.36
N GLY A 122 4.49 8.36 -2.79
CA GLY A 122 3.19 8.19 -3.42
C GLY A 122 3.27 7.36 -4.71
N GLY A 123 4.19 7.73 -5.62
CA GLY A 123 4.40 7.01 -6.88
C GLY A 123 4.81 5.55 -6.69
N VAL A 124 5.74 5.26 -5.77
CA VAL A 124 6.14 3.89 -5.41
C VAL A 124 4.94 3.10 -4.91
N SER A 125 4.09 3.69 -4.06
CA SER A 125 2.87 3.05 -3.57
C SER A 125 1.93 2.69 -4.72
N THR A 126 1.60 3.66 -5.58
CA THR A 126 0.67 3.46 -6.70
C THR A 126 1.18 2.40 -7.69
N ILE A 127 2.44 2.51 -8.11
CA ILE A 127 3.05 1.55 -9.04
C ILE A 127 3.08 0.16 -8.43
N SER A 128 3.41 0.04 -7.13
CA SER A 128 3.50 -1.26 -6.49
C SER A 128 2.14 -1.93 -6.30
N TRP A 129 1.09 -1.18 -5.95
CA TRP A 129 -0.26 -1.72 -5.90
C TRP A 129 -0.73 -2.21 -7.27
N LEU A 130 -0.62 -1.37 -8.30
CA LEU A 130 -1.03 -1.72 -9.65
C LEU A 130 -0.21 -2.90 -10.20
N GLY A 131 1.11 -2.85 -10.02
CA GLY A 131 2.03 -3.89 -10.44
C GLY A 131 1.76 -5.24 -9.77
N ALA A 132 1.54 -5.25 -8.45
CA ALA A 132 1.19 -6.46 -7.72
C ALA A 132 -0.14 -7.06 -8.19
N THR A 133 -1.14 -6.22 -8.46
CA THR A 133 -2.45 -6.66 -9.00
C THR A 133 -2.31 -7.23 -10.41
N VAL A 134 -1.62 -6.53 -11.31
CA VAL A 134 -1.42 -6.99 -12.70
C VAL A 134 -0.66 -8.31 -12.74
N MET A 135 0.42 -8.45 -11.95
CA MET A 135 1.16 -9.71 -11.85
C MET A 135 0.32 -10.84 -11.25
N ALA A 136 -0.58 -10.54 -10.31
CA ALA A 136 -1.51 -11.52 -9.77
C ALA A 136 -2.48 -12.04 -10.85
N LEU A 137 -3.02 -11.15 -11.68
CA LEU A 137 -3.93 -11.54 -12.78
C LEU A 137 -3.23 -12.41 -13.83
N PHE A 138 -1.97 -12.09 -14.17
CA PHE A 138 -1.20 -12.92 -15.10
C PHE A 138 -0.82 -14.29 -14.52
N LEU A 139 -0.76 -14.45 -13.20
CA LEU A 139 -0.55 -15.75 -12.56
C LEU A 139 -1.77 -16.67 -12.64
N GLU A 140 -2.98 -16.13 -12.82
CA GLU A 140 -4.23 -16.91 -12.93
C GLU A 140 -4.55 -17.36 -14.36
N GLN A 141 -3.91 -16.75 -15.37
CA GLN A 141 -4.19 -17.02 -16.79
C GLN A 141 -3.34 -18.15 -17.40
N GLU A 142 -2.43 -18.75 -16.63
CA GLU A 142 -1.55 -19.86 -17.03
C GLU A 142 -1.69 -21.08 -16.10
#